data_AF-A0AAW9IA01-F1
#
_entry.id   AF-A0AAW9IA01-F1
#
_cell.length_a   1.000
_cell.length_b   1.000
_cell.length_c   1.000
_cell.angle_alpha   90.00
_cell.angle_beta   90.00
_cell.angle_gamma   90.00
#
_symmetry.space_group_name_H-M   'P 1'
#
loop_
_entity.id
_entity.type
_entity.pdbx_description
1 polymer ?
#
loop_
_entity_poly.entity_id
_entity_poly.type
_entity_poly.pdbx_seq_one_letter_code
_entity_poly.pdbx_strand_id
1 'polypeptide(L)'
;SKTGFIVINNGKDDDTSGENSTTNKTTKEVIIQDNNSNSSSNNFSSAYEVDGYIFSDSDVRYLTASDLSGLSSWELKLARNEIYARHGRLFKDSSLQNYFNSCTWYNGYISPDDFNDDSLNSVEKYNVK
;
A
#
# COMPACT_ATOMS: atom_id res chain seq x y z
N SER A 1 6.92 -35.66 29.53
CA SER A 1 6.98 -35.18 30.92
C SER A 1 8.41 -34.84 31.30
N LYS A 2 8.57 -33.80 32.12
CA LYS A 2 9.79 -33.24 32.72
C LYS A 2 10.54 -32.17 31.91
N THR A 3 10.06 -30.95 32.13
CA THR A 3 10.84 -29.73 32.42
C THR A 3 12.09 -30.01 33.25
N GLY A 4 13.18 -29.29 32.95
CA GLY A 4 14.34 -29.13 33.81
C GLY A 4 15.26 -28.05 33.27
N PHE A 5 15.12 -26.83 33.78
CA PHE A 5 16.02 -25.69 33.58
C PHE A 5 17.20 -25.74 34.56
N ILE A 6 18.20 -24.89 34.26
CA ILE A 6 19.19 -24.22 35.14
C ILE A 6 20.64 -24.64 34.83
N VAL A 7 21.45 -23.70 34.33
CA VAL A 7 22.68 -23.25 35.02
C VAL A 7 22.89 -21.75 34.78
N ILE A 8 23.24 -21.07 35.87
CA ILE A 8 23.45 -19.64 36.09
C ILE A 8 24.97 -19.42 36.20
N ASN A 9 25.50 -18.28 35.73
CA ASN A 9 26.34 -17.32 36.50
C ASN A 9 27.42 -16.58 35.69
N ASN A 10 27.23 -15.26 35.66
CA ASN A 10 28.11 -14.18 36.17
C ASN A 10 29.62 -14.26 35.92
N GLY A 11 30.10 -13.34 35.08
CA GLY A 11 31.49 -12.85 35.02
C GLY A 11 31.47 -11.40 34.54
N LYS A 12 32.32 -10.57 35.14
CA LYS A 12 32.22 -9.12 35.29
C LYS A 12 33.41 -8.44 34.59
N ASP A 13 33.15 -7.24 34.03
CA ASP A 13 34.06 -6.19 33.52
C ASP A 13 34.93 -6.52 32.27
N ASP A 14 34.77 -5.79 31.16
CA ASP A 14 35.73 -4.78 30.67
C ASP A 14 35.20 -4.08 29.38
N ASP A 15 35.52 -2.80 29.23
CA ASP A 15 34.95 -1.83 28.28
C ASP A 15 35.81 -1.74 27.00
N THR A 16 35.29 -2.07 25.81
CA THR A 16 35.79 -1.52 24.52
C THR A 16 34.76 -1.69 23.40
N SER A 17 34.59 -0.60 22.65
CA SER A 17 33.71 -0.38 21.50
C SER A 17 33.85 -1.37 20.34
N GLY A 18 32.71 -1.68 19.72
CA GLY A 18 32.63 -2.38 18.44
C GLY A 18 31.18 -2.66 18.05
N GLU A 19 30.60 -1.81 17.21
CA GLU A 19 29.27 -2.02 16.60
C GLU A 19 29.27 -3.33 15.82
N ASN A 20 28.47 -4.29 16.27
CA ASN A 20 28.32 -5.58 15.62
C ASN A 20 26.91 -5.70 15.05
N SER A 21 26.84 -5.82 13.72
CA SER A 21 25.66 -6.29 13.02
C SER A 21 25.29 -7.67 13.55
N THR A 22 24.04 -7.91 13.96
CA THR A 22 23.37 -9.21 13.74
C THR A 22 21.85 -9.03 13.83
N THR A 23 21.22 -9.19 12.67
CA THR A 23 19.88 -9.76 12.46
C THR A 23 19.30 -10.53 13.64
N ASN A 24 18.02 -10.34 13.97
CA ASN A 24 17.15 -11.47 14.34
C ASN A 24 15.68 -11.17 14.03
N LYS A 25 15.11 -12.12 13.31
CA LYS A 25 13.81 -12.13 12.63
C LYS A 25 12.71 -12.60 13.59
N THR A 26 11.64 -11.81 13.63
CA THR A 26 10.22 -12.18 13.84
C THR A 26 9.80 -12.91 15.12
N THR A 27 9.04 -12.20 15.95
CA THR A 27 7.89 -12.79 16.66
C THR A 27 6.71 -11.81 16.62
N LYS A 28 5.54 -12.32 16.25
CA LYS A 28 4.27 -11.58 16.21
C LYS A 28 3.76 -11.36 17.63
N GLU A 29 3.57 -10.10 18.04
CA GLU A 29 2.71 -9.73 19.16
C GLU A 29 1.57 -8.84 18.67
N VAL A 30 0.35 -9.28 18.94
CA VAL A 30 -0.89 -8.55 18.74
C VAL A 30 -1.04 -7.58 19.90
N ILE A 31 -1.06 -6.27 19.63
CA ILE A 31 -1.41 -5.23 20.61
C ILE A 31 -2.76 -4.64 20.20
N ILE A 32 -3.82 -4.96 20.95
CA ILE A 32 -5.07 -4.21 20.96
C ILE A 32 -4.94 -3.16 22.07
N GLN A 33 -5.07 -1.88 21.71
CA GLN A 33 -5.27 -0.80 22.68
C GLN A 33 -6.57 -0.08 22.39
N ASP A 34 -7.53 -0.24 23.30
CA ASP A 34 -8.70 0.62 23.43
C ASP A 34 -8.25 1.99 23.95
N ASN A 35 -8.60 3.06 23.24
CA ASN A 35 -8.57 4.42 23.79
C ASN A 35 -9.75 5.22 23.22
N ASN A 36 -10.79 5.37 24.05
CA ASN A 36 -11.85 6.36 23.84
C ASN A 36 -11.26 7.76 24.05
N SER A 37 -11.14 8.53 22.98
CA SER A 37 -10.96 9.98 23.01
C SER A 37 -11.87 10.58 21.95
N ASN A 38 -12.90 11.24 22.44
CA ASN A 38 -13.89 11.98 21.66
C ASN A 38 -13.17 13.18 20.99
N SER A 39 -12.74 12.98 19.75
CA SER A 39 -12.16 14.02 18.89
C SER A 39 -12.90 14.00 17.58
N SER A 40 -13.60 15.10 17.30
CA SER A 40 -14.35 15.38 16.09
C SER A 40 -13.56 15.01 14.84
N SER A 41 -13.82 13.84 14.28
CA SER A 41 -13.24 13.38 13.02
C SER A 41 -14.27 13.56 11.93
N ASN A 42 -13.96 14.50 11.05
CA ASN A 42 -14.64 14.74 9.79
C ASN A 42 -14.98 13.41 9.10
N ASN A 43 -16.18 13.33 8.50
CA ASN A 43 -16.62 12.24 7.62
C ASN A 43 -15.67 12.11 6.41
N PHE A 44 -14.48 11.58 6.63
CA PHE A 44 -13.63 11.03 5.58
C PHE A 44 -14.05 9.56 5.48
N SER A 45 -14.75 9.24 4.39
CA SER A 45 -15.17 7.89 4.10
C SER A 45 -13.91 7.02 4.02
N SER A 46 -13.75 6.18 5.04
CA SER A 46 -12.73 5.15 5.14
C SER A 46 -12.98 4.07 4.08
N ALA A 47 -12.64 4.38 2.83
CA ALA A 47 -12.57 3.42 1.72
C ALA A 47 -11.15 2.91 1.48
N TYR A 48 -10.18 3.41 2.24
CA TYR A 48 -8.74 3.16 2.08
C TYR A 48 -8.22 2.03 2.98
N GLU A 49 -8.87 0.85 2.98
CA GLU A 49 -8.26 -0.38 3.54
C GLU A 49 -8.67 -1.67 2.81
N VAL A 50 -9.00 -1.59 1.51
CA VAL A 50 -9.23 -2.81 0.72
C VAL A 50 -8.35 -2.75 -0.53
N ASP A 51 -7.19 -3.39 -0.44
CA ASP A 51 -6.30 -3.76 -1.56
C ASP A 51 -5.59 -2.64 -2.36
N GLY A 52 -5.64 -1.38 -1.93
CA GLY A 52 -4.86 -0.29 -2.55
C GLY A 52 -5.52 0.33 -3.79
N TYR A 53 -6.84 0.27 -3.90
CA TYR A 53 -7.60 1.09 -4.83
C TYR A 53 -7.77 2.52 -4.29
N ILE A 54 -7.73 3.51 -5.19
CA ILE A 54 -8.18 4.88 -4.95
C ILE A 54 -9.68 5.00 -5.25
N PHE A 55 -10.14 4.43 -6.37
CA PHE A 55 -11.55 4.40 -6.77
C PHE A 55 -11.92 3.02 -7.32
N SER A 56 -12.32 2.10 -6.45
CA SER A 56 -12.62 0.71 -6.84
C SER A 56 -13.70 0.56 -7.91
N ASP A 57 -14.53 1.57 -8.10
CA ASP A 57 -15.60 1.66 -9.10
C ASP A 57 -15.27 2.56 -10.30
N SER A 58 -13.99 2.92 -10.49
CA SER A 58 -13.51 3.75 -11.60
C SER A 58 -13.68 3.13 -12.99
N ASP A 59 -13.98 1.83 -13.05
CA ASP A 59 -14.31 1.10 -14.28
C ASP A 59 -15.78 1.19 -14.69
N VAL A 60 -16.68 1.54 -13.76
CA VAL A 60 -18.14 1.53 -13.96
C VAL A 60 -18.85 2.86 -13.65
N ARG A 61 -18.22 3.76 -12.89
CA ARG A 61 -18.78 5.08 -12.54
C ARG A 61 -17.93 6.23 -13.07
N TYR A 62 -18.60 7.26 -13.60
CA TYR A 62 -17.96 8.53 -13.96
C TYR A 62 -17.52 9.30 -12.71
N LEU A 63 -16.25 9.66 -12.64
CA LEU A 63 -15.68 10.48 -11.57
C LEU A 63 -15.96 11.96 -11.81
N THR A 64 -16.31 12.66 -10.75
CA THR A 64 -16.63 14.09 -10.76
C THR A 64 -15.48 14.90 -10.15
N ALA A 65 -15.44 16.21 -10.43
CA ALA A 65 -14.48 17.10 -9.78
C ALA A 65 -14.58 17.06 -8.25
N SER A 66 -15.78 16.83 -7.71
CA SER A 66 -16.00 16.68 -6.27
C SER A 66 -15.34 15.41 -5.73
N ASP A 67 -15.43 14.28 -6.44
CA ASP A 67 -14.75 13.03 -6.07
C ASP A 67 -13.23 13.21 -5.98
N LEU A 68 -12.67 14.07 -6.84
CA LEU A 68 -11.23 14.33 -6.93
C LEU A 68 -10.74 15.41 -5.95
N SER A 69 -11.63 16.26 -5.44
CA SER A 69 -11.29 17.52 -4.76
C SER A 69 -10.51 17.38 -3.44
N GLY A 70 -10.51 16.20 -2.83
CA GLY A 70 -9.78 15.89 -1.60
C GLY A 70 -8.46 15.15 -1.81
N LEU A 71 -8.15 14.76 -3.05
CA LEU A 71 -6.96 13.95 -3.35
C LEU A 71 -5.73 14.83 -3.57
N SER A 72 -4.60 14.37 -3.05
CA SER A 72 -3.29 14.92 -3.37
C SER A 72 -2.93 14.70 -4.83
N SER A 73 -1.96 15.46 -5.35
CA SER A 73 -1.43 15.25 -6.70
C SER A 73 -0.93 13.82 -6.94
N TRP A 74 -0.40 13.17 -5.90
CA TRP A 74 0.02 11.78 -5.97
C TRP A 74 -1.17 10.83 -6.07
N GLU A 75 -2.20 10.99 -5.25
CA GLU A 75 -3.42 10.18 -5.31
C GLU A 75 -4.19 10.38 -6.61
N LEU A 76 -4.25 11.60 -7.14
CA LEU A 76 -4.81 11.86 -8.48
C LEU A 76 -4.03 11.13 -9.58
N LYS A 77 -2.70 11.09 -9.45
CA LYS A 77 -1.85 10.34 -10.37
C LYS A 77 -2.12 8.84 -10.24
N LEU A 78 -2.26 8.32 -9.02
CA LEU A 78 -2.60 6.93 -8.77
C LEU A 78 -3.98 6.57 -9.31
N ALA A 79 -5.02 7.35 -9.01
CA ALA A 79 -6.39 7.16 -9.47
C ALA A 79 -6.49 7.02 -11.00
N ARG A 80 -5.80 7.90 -11.74
CA ARG A 80 -5.75 7.80 -13.19
C ARG A 80 -4.98 6.56 -13.65
N ASN A 81 -3.83 6.27 -13.02
CA ASN A 81 -3.00 5.12 -13.41
C ASN A 81 -3.60 3.77 -13.00
N GLU A 82 -4.50 3.75 -12.02
CA GLU A 82 -5.23 2.57 -11.57
C GLU A 82 -6.04 1.94 -12.71
N ILE A 83 -6.74 2.76 -13.49
CA ILE A 83 -7.49 2.29 -14.66
C ILE A 83 -6.56 1.53 -15.62
N TYR A 84 -5.38 2.08 -15.92
CA TYR A 84 -4.40 1.38 -16.76
C TYR A 84 -3.83 0.12 -16.10
N ALA A 85 -3.60 0.16 -14.78
CA ALA A 85 -3.08 -0.97 -14.00
C ALA A 85 -4.08 -2.15 -13.99
N ARG A 86 -5.39 -1.89 -13.92
CA ARG A 86 -6.45 -2.91 -14.01
C ARG A 86 -6.39 -3.70 -15.32
N HIS A 87 -5.89 -3.07 -16.39
CA HIS A 87 -5.68 -3.69 -17.70
C HIS A 87 -4.27 -4.31 -17.86
N GLY A 88 -3.48 -4.37 -16.79
CA GLY A 88 -2.16 -5.01 -16.78
C GLY A 88 -1.05 -4.19 -17.42
N ARG A 89 -1.23 -2.87 -17.57
CA ARG A 89 -0.20 -1.97 -18.09
C ARG A 89 0.94 -1.80 -17.08
N LEU A 90 2.18 -1.97 -17.54
CA LEU A 90 3.39 -1.63 -16.80
C LEU A 90 3.66 -0.11 -16.80
N PHE A 91 4.51 0.38 -15.91
CA PHE A 91 4.83 1.79 -15.75
C PHE A 91 6.34 2.06 -15.85
N LYS A 92 6.71 3.08 -16.62
CA LYS A 92 8.10 3.58 -16.71
C LYS A 92 8.53 4.33 -15.44
N ASP A 93 7.56 4.96 -14.78
CA ASP A 93 7.75 5.65 -13.50
C ASP A 93 7.89 4.60 -12.38
N SER A 94 9.05 4.60 -11.71
CA SER A 94 9.36 3.60 -10.69
C SER A 94 8.47 3.73 -9.46
N SER A 95 8.04 4.93 -9.08
CA SER A 95 7.13 5.13 -7.95
C SER A 95 5.75 4.54 -8.25
N LEU A 96 5.23 4.73 -9.48
CA LEU A 96 3.98 4.10 -9.91
C LEU A 96 4.11 2.58 -9.96
N GLN A 97 5.16 2.07 -10.61
CA GLN A 97 5.37 0.64 -10.73
C GLN A 97 5.49 -0.03 -9.34
N ASN A 98 6.22 0.59 -8.41
CA ASN A 98 6.37 0.06 -7.05
C ASN A 98 5.05 0.09 -6.27
N TYR A 99 4.25 1.15 -6.42
CA TYR A 99 2.94 1.22 -5.79
C TYR A 99 2.05 0.08 -6.28
N PHE A 100 1.86 -0.06 -7.60
CA PHE A 100 0.97 -1.10 -8.13
C PHE A 100 1.52 -2.51 -7.89
N ASN A 101 2.85 -2.73 -7.88
CA ASN A 101 3.43 -4.01 -7.48
C ASN A 101 3.09 -4.42 -6.04
N SER A 102 2.72 -3.48 -5.16
CA SER A 102 2.25 -3.77 -3.80
C SER A 102 0.76 -4.09 -3.72
N CYS A 103 -0.01 -3.80 -4.77
CA CYS A 103 -1.43 -4.11 -4.87
C CYS A 103 -1.64 -5.58 -5.24
N THR A 104 -2.40 -6.30 -4.42
CA THR A 104 -2.69 -7.75 -4.60
C THR A 104 -3.47 -8.05 -5.89
N TRP A 105 -4.24 -7.08 -6.38
CA TRP A 105 -5.04 -7.19 -7.60
C TRP A 105 -4.25 -6.88 -8.87
N TYR A 106 -3.08 -6.26 -8.77
CA TYR A 106 -2.32 -5.83 -9.94
C TYR A 106 -1.44 -6.96 -10.48
N ASN A 107 -1.53 -7.16 -11.79
CA ASN A 107 -0.66 -8.04 -12.54
C ASN A 107 -0.21 -7.33 -13.82
N GLY A 108 1.00 -6.77 -13.82
CA GLY A 108 1.55 -6.06 -14.98
C GLY A 108 2.21 -7.00 -15.99
N TYR A 109 1.77 -6.95 -17.25
CA TYR A 109 2.29 -7.79 -18.33
C TYR A 109 2.30 -7.11 -19.71
N ILE A 110 1.67 -5.95 -19.86
CA ILE A 110 1.67 -5.17 -21.11
C ILE A 110 2.66 -4.03 -20.96
N SER A 111 3.61 -3.91 -21.89
CA SER A 111 4.56 -2.81 -21.86
C SER A 111 3.82 -1.46 -22.05
N PRO A 112 4.36 -0.35 -21.53
CA PRO A 112 3.74 0.97 -21.70
C PRO A 112 3.55 1.37 -23.16
N ASP A 113 4.42 0.86 -24.05
CA ASP A 113 4.45 1.20 -25.48
C ASP A 113 3.54 0.26 -26.31
N ASP A 114 3.18 -0.91 -25.78
CA ASP A 114 2.26 -1.87 -26.41
C ASP A 114 0.81 -1.73 -25.90
N PHE A 115 0.57 -0.87 -24.92
CA PHE A 115 -0.76 -0.67 -24.36
C PHE A 115 -1.68 0.03 -25.37
N ASN A 116 -2.85 -0.56 -25.61
CA ASN A 116 -3.84 0.01 -26.52
C ASN A 116 -4.91 0.77 -25.73
N ASP A 117 -4.90 2.11 -25.77
CA ASP A 117 -5.91 2.95 -25.11
C ASP A 117 -7.34 2.67 -25.59
N ASP A 118 -7.52 2.03 -26.75
CA ASP A 118 -8.84 1.61 -27.22
C ASP A 118 -9.41 0.38 -26.51
N SER A 119 -8.62 -0.33 -25.71
CA SER A 119 -9.13 -1.41 -24.85
C SER A 119 -9.96 -0.88 -23.67
N LEU A 120 -9.82 0.40 -23.34
CA LEU A 120 -10.57 1.04 -22.27
C LEU A 120 -12.03 1.23 -22.66
N ASN A 121 -12.93 1.00 -21.70
CA ASN A 121 -14.35 1.23 -21.89
C ASN A 121 -14.71 2.73 -21.89
N SER A 122 -15.96 3.09 -22.18
CA SER A 122 -16.38 4.50 -22.27
C SER A 122 -16.28 5.27 -20.95
N VAL A 123 -16.47 4.61 -19.81
CA VAL A 123 -16.34 5.20 -18.48
C VAL A 123 -14.87 5.42 -18.14
N GLU A 124 -14.03 4.42 -18.35
CA GLU A 124 -12.58 4.50 -18.15
C GLU A 124 -11.95 5.60 -19.01
N LYS A 125 -12.31 5.67 -20.29
CA LYS A 125 -11.88 6.74 -21.23
C LYS A 125 -12.32 8.12 -20.78
N TYR A 126 -13.41 8.25 -20.04
CA TYR A 126 -13.81 9.52 -19.45
C TYR A 126 -12.97 9.85 -18.22
N ASN A 127 -12.73 8.86 -17.35
CA ASN A 127 -12.05 9.05 -16.06
C ASN A 127 -10.54 9.30 -16.17
N VAL A 128 -9.88 8.93 -17.28
CA VAL A 128 -8.44 9.16 -17.49
C VAL A 128 -8.09 10.50 -18.13
N LYS A 129 -9.10 11.31 -18.49
CA LYS A 129 -8.94 12.59 -19.20
C LYS A 129 -8.54 13.75 -18.28
#